data_AF-A0A366I6C8-F1
#
_entry.id   AF-A0A366I6C8-F1
#
_cell.length_a   1.000
_cell.length_b   1.000
_cell.length_c   1.000
_cell.angle_alpha   90.00
_cell.angle_beta   90.00
_cell.angle_gamma   90.00
#
_symmetry.space_group_name_H-M   'P 1'
#
loop_
_entity.id
_entity.type
_entity.pdbx_description
1 polymer ?
#
loop_
_entity_poly.entity_id
_entity_poly.type
_entity_poly.pdbx_seq_one_letter_code
_entity_poly.pdbx_strand_id
1 'polypeptide(L)'
;MLQAGAVIPAALITGIRSDLPGQITAQVTENVYDSPTGRILLLPQGTRLIGQYDNGVGFGQRRVLLVWNRLIMPNGRSIVLERQPGADAEGYAGLEDGVDYHWGELFKAAALSTLLSIGANTGSSSDESDLLSAIRDGASDSIGQTGRQIVQRQLNIAPTLTIRPGFPVRVIVIRDLVLEPYGATP
;
A
#
# COMPACT_ATOMS: atom_id res chain seq x y z
N MET A 1 23.18 6.38 22.37
CA MET A 1 22.22 5.30 22.07
C MET A 1 20.93 5.91 21.56
N LEU A 2 20.17 5.18 20.75
CA LEU A 2 18.83 5.53 20.33
C LEU A 2 17.86 4.55 21.01
N GLN A 3 17.02 5.04 21.90
CA GLN A 3 16.14 4.19 22.72
C GLN A 3 14.92 3.69 21.94
N ALA A 4 14.32 2.61 22.43
CA ALA A 4 13.01 2.19 21.97
C ALA A 4 11.98 3.34 22.06
N GLY A 5 11.13 3.46 21.05
CA GLY A 5 10.18 4.55 20.87
C GLY A 5 10.75 5.75 20.10
N ALA A 6 12.07 5.83 19.88
CA ALA A 6 12.64 6.88 19.04
C ALA A 6 12.21 6.70 17.57
N VAL A 7 12.12 7.83 16.86
CA VAL A 7 11.68 7.87 15.46
C VAL A 7 12.84 8.27 14.57
N ILE A 8 13.08 7.49 13.51
CA ILE A 8 14.01 7.86 12.44
C ILE A 8 13.19 8.42 11.26
N PRO A 9 13.31 9.72 10.97
CA PRO A 9 12.63 10.41 9.88
C PRO A 9 13.27 10.12 8.53
N ALA A 10 12.50 9.67 7.55
CA ALA A 10 13.02 9.32 6.24
C ALA A 10 12.00 9.57 5.11
N ALA A 11 12.47 9.46 3.87
CA ALA A 11 11.64 9.45 2.67
C ALA A 11 12.06 8.32 1.74
N LEU A 12 11.08 7.68 1.11
CA LEU A 12 11.34 6.61 0.14
C LEU A 12 12.15 7.14 -1.05
N ILE A 13 13.16 6.39 -1.47
CA ILE A 13 13.84 6.59 -2.76
C ILE A 13 13.12 5.77 -3.84
N THR A 14 12.71 4.54 -3.49
CA THR A 14 12.00 3.63 -4.39
C THR A 14 10.50 3.72 -4.20
N GLY A 15 9.72 3.50 -5.26
CA GLY A 15 8.27 3.30 -5.12
C GLY A 15 7.94 1.92 -4.55
N ILE A 16 6.68 1.75 -4.14
CA ILE A 16 6.11 0.47 -3.69
C ILE A 16 4.88 0.18 -4.54
N ARG A 17 4.73 -1.07 -4.99
CA ARG A 17 3.51 -1.54 -5.65
C ARG A 17 3.16 -2.92 -5.11
N SER A 18 2.00 -3.07 -4.49
CA SER A 18 1.64 -4.26 -3.71
C SER A 18 1.30 -5.51 -4.53
N ASP A 19 1.56 -5.53 -5.84
CA ASP A 19 1.32 -6.73 -6.65
C ASP A 19 2.33 -7.84 -6.33
N LEU A 20 3.56 -7.46 -5.96
CA LEU A 20 4.65 -8.38 -5.64
C LEU A 20 5.45 -7.87 -4.43
N PRO A 21 5.96 -8.75 -3.56
CA PRO A 21 6.83 -8.34 -2.47
C PRO A 21 8.18 -7.89 -3.04
N GLY A 22 8.87 -7.02 -2.31
CA GLY A 22 10.13 -6.48 -2.81
C GLY A 22 10.97 -5.75 -1.78
N GLN A 23 12.20 -5.43 -2.20
CA GLN A 23 13.12 -4.60 -1.43
C GLN A 23 12.83 -3.11 -1.72
N ILE A 24 12.95 -2.29 -0.68
CA ILE A 24 12.79 -0.84 -0.75
C ILE A 24 14.00 -0.12 -0.18
N THR A 25 14.21 1.10 -0.64
CA THR A 25 15.23 2.01 -0.10
C THR A 25 14.59 3.32 0.31
N ALA A 26 15.00 3.86 1.45
CA ALA A 26 14.68 5.21 1.90
C ALA A 26 15.95 5.96 2.30
N GLN A 27 15.82 7.27 2.48
CA GLN A 27 16.89 8.13 2.95
C GLN A 27 16.41 8.93 4.15
N VAL A 28 17.24 8.95 5.20
CA VAL A 28 17.02 9.75 6.40
C VAL A 28 17.01 11.23 6.02
N THR A 29 15.96 11.95 6.40
CA THR A 29 15.69 13.32 5.95
C THR A 29 16.24 14.40 6.89
N GLU A 30 16.54 14.06 8.14
CA GLU A 30 17.10 14.97 9.14
C GLU A 30 18.03 14.22 10.11
N ASN A 31 18.91 14.95 10.77
CA ASN A 31 19.85 14.39 11.74
C ASN A 31 19.11 13.79 12.95
N VAL A 32 19.48 12.57 13.33
CA VAL A 32 18.97 11.89 14.53
C VAL A 32 20.05 11.86 15.60
N TYR A 33 19.70 12.44 16.75
CA TYR A 33 20.56 12.53 17.92
C TYR A 33 20.22 11.44 18.93
N ASP A 34 21.08 11.24 19.92
CA ASP A 34 20.86 10.30 21.00
C ASP A 34 19.61 10.63 21.82
N SER A 35 18.87 9.60 22.23
CA SER A 35 17.64 9.78 23.01
C SER A 35 17.86 10.43 24.39
N PRO A 36 18.92 10.09 25.16
CA PRO A 36 19.08 10.64 26.51
C PRO A 36 19.41 12.13 26.55
N THR A 37 20.30 12.62 25.68
CA THR A 37 20.78 14.01 25.74
C THR A 37 20.32 14.86 24.58
N GLY A 38 19.95 14.27 23.44
CA GLY A 38 19.58 14.98 22.21
C GLY A 38 20.72 15.79 21.59
N ARG A 39 21.98 15.53 21.97
CA ARG A 39 23.14 16.34 21.60
C ARG A 39 24.16 15.60 20.74
N ILE A 40 24.22 14.29 20.88
CA ILE A 40 25.19 13.44 20.20
C ILE A 40 24.56 12.98 18.89
N LEU A 41 25.14 13.40 17.77
CA LEU A 41 24.69 12.95 16.45
C LEU A 41 24.95 11.46 16.32
N LEU A 42 23.90 10.67 16.07
CA LEU A 42 24.01 9.22 15.87
C LEU A 42 23.80 8.83 14.42
N LEU A 43 22.76 9.37 13.77
CA LEU A 43 22.47 9.14 12.36
C LEU A 43 22.43 10.47 11.63
N PRO A 44 23.38 10.76 10.73
CA PRO A 44 23.31 11.96 9.91
C PRO A 44 22.19 11.87 8.87
N GLN A 45 21.65 13.02 8.50
CA GLN A 45 20.85 13.18 7.30
C GLN A 45 21.59 12.56 6.10
N GLY A 46 20.85 11.88 5.23
CA GLY A 46 21.40 11.19 4.07
C GLY A 46 21.77 9.73 4.32
N THR A 47 21.71 9.24 5.56
CA THR A 47 21.78 7.81 5.88
C THR A 47 20.76 7.03 5.05
N ARG A 48 21.20 5.96 4.37
CA ARG A 48 20.32 5.10 3.58
C ARG A 48 19.73 4.01 4.44
N LEU A 49 18.44 3.76 4.26
CA LEU A 49 17.69 2.68 4.88
C LEU A 49 17.36 1.64 3.82
N ILE A 50 17.58 0.36 4.13
CA ILE A 50 17.21 -0.77 3.30
C ILE A 50 16.15 -1.57 4.05
N GLY A 51 15.04 -1.81 3.38
CA GLY A 51 13.89 -2.51 3.94
C GLY A 51 13.22 -3.41 2.93
N GLN A 52 12.12 -4.01 3.35
CA GLN A 52 11.30 -4.90 2.54
C GLN A 52 9.83 -4.63 2.84
N TYR A 53 8.98 -4.84 1.85
CA TYR A 53 7.53 -4.84 2.01
C TYR A 53 6.96 -6.16 1.53
N ASP A 54 5.80 -6.50 2.08
CA ASP A 54 5.03 -7.68 1.68
C ASP A 54 3.88 -7.28 0.76
N ASN A 55 3.39 -8.22 -0.04
CA ASN A 55 2.23 -8.05 -0.91
C ASN A 55 0.92 -8.59 -0.30
N GLY A 56 0.94 -8.96 0.98
CA GLY A 56 -0.24 -9.41 1.73
C GLY A 56 -1.29 -8.32 1.96
N VAL A 57 -1.85 -7.79 0.89
CA VAL A 57 -2.97 -6.84 0.90
C VAL A 57 -4.26 -7.65 0.78
N GLY A 58 -4.95 -7.82 1.91
CA GLY A 58 -6.26 -8.46 1.94
C GLY A 58 -7.38 -7.54 1.42
N PHE A 59 -8.57 -8.10 1.22
CA PHE A 59 -9.76 -7.31 0.92
C PHE A 59 -10.00 -6.25 2.01
N GLY A 60 -10.21 -5.00 1.60
CA GLY A 60 -10.41 -3.85 2.51
C GLY A 60 -9.13 -3.25 3.09
N GLN A 61 -7.96 -3.85 2.86
CA GLN A 61 -6.68 -3.30 3.30
C GLN A 61 -6.22 -2.17 2.37
N ARG A 62 -5.84 -1.04 2.96
CA ARG A 62 -5.41 0.18 2.25
C ARG A 62 -3.96 0.58 2.55
N ARG A 63 -3.28 -0.21 3.39
CA ARG A 63 -1.94 0.09 3.89
C ARG A 63 -0.96 -1.02 3.57
N VAL A 64 0.22 -0.64 3.07
CA VAL A 64 1.33 -1.57 2.85
C VAL A 64 2.20 -1.61 4.09
N LEU A 65 2.37 -2.81 4.65
CA LEU A 65 3.29 -3.03 5.76
C LEU A 65 4.72 -3.20 5.22
N LEU A 66 5.66 -2.57 5.91
CA LEU A 66 7.07 -2.63 5.57
C LEU A 66 7.93 -2.66 6.83
N VAL A 67 9.12 -3.21 6.67
CA VAL A 67 10.13 -3.30 7.72
C VAL A 67 11.48 -2.83 7.21
N TRP A 68 12.30 -2.31 8.12
CA TRP A 68 13.65 -1.83 7.86
C TRP A 68 14.68 -2.79 8.46
N ASN A 69 15.63 -3.22 7.64
CA ASN A 69 16.58 -4.28 7.96
C ASN A 69 18.02 -3.79 8.11
N ARG A 70 18.34 -2.62 7.55
CA ARG A 70 19.70 -2.08 7.59
C ARG A 70 19.70 -0.57 7.41
N LEU A 71 20.63 0.09 8.08
CA LEU A 71 21.02 1.47 7.80
C LEU A 71 22.47 1.51 7.32
N ILE A 72 22.76 2.43 6.40
CA ILE A 72 24.09 2.67 5.84
C ILE A 72 24.34 4.18 5.91
N MET A 73 25.26 4.58 6.76
CA MET A 73 25.63 5.97 6.96
C MET A 73 26.52 6.49 5.83
N PRO A 74 26.61 7.82 5.60
CA PRO A 74 27.44 8.41 4.55
C PRO A 74 28.94 8.07 4.64
N ASN A 75 29.45 7.78 5.84
CA ASN A 75 30.83 7.32 6.06
C ASN A 75 31.05 5.82 5.75
N GLY A 76 30.05 5.12 5.22
CA GLY A 76 30.13 3.70 4.86
C GLY A 76 29.84 2.73 6.02
N ARG A 77 29.69 3.22 7.25
CA ARG A 77 29.30 2.37 8.39
C ARG A 77 27.90 1.82 8.18
N SER A 78 27.73 0.53 8.42
CA SER A 78 26.48 -0.19 8.22
C SER A 78 26.04 -0.84 9.53
N ILE A 79 24.76 -0.76 9.83
CA ILE A 79 24.17 -1.34 11.04
C ILE A 79 22.94 -2.14 10.65
N VAL A 80 22.90 -3.38 11.12
CA VAL A 80 21.74 -4.25 10.91
C VAL A 80 20.63 -3.85 11.87
N LEU A 81 19.45 -3.66 11.30
CA LEU A 81 18.21 -3.42 12.01
C LEU A 81 17.46 -4.75 12.12
N GLU A 82 16.97 -5.12 13.30
CA GLU A 82 16.15 -6.33 13.44
C GLU A 82 14.72 -5.99 13.04
N ARG A 83 14.48 -5.84 11.73
CA ARG A 83 13.14 -5.65 11.14
C ARG A 83 12.30 -4.57 11.84
N GLN A 84 12.84 -3.35 11.93
CA GLN A 84 12.13 -2.24 12.57
C GLN A 84 10.89 -1.87 11.76
N PRO A 85 9.70 -1.73 12.36
CA PRO A 85 8.48 -1.42 11.62
C PRO A 85 8.54 -0.03 10.98
N GLY A 86 7.97 0.07 9.78
CA GLY A 86 7.69 1.34 9.12
C GLY A 86 6.32 1.90 9.48
N ALA A 87 6.26 3.21 9.67
CA ALA A 87 5.04 3.97 9.90
C ALA A 87 4.97 5.17 8.94
N ASP A 88 3.78 5.73 8.74
CA ASP A 88 3.61 6.98 8.02
C ASP A 88 4.08 8.19 8.86
N ALA A 89 3.94 9.39 8.30
CA ALA A 89 4.33 10.63 8.97
C ALA A 89 3.53 10.93 10.25
N GLU A 90 2.34 10.37 10.40
CA GLU A 90 1.46 10.53 11.57
C GLU A 90 1.69 9.42 12.62
N GLY A 91 2.49 8.41 12.31
CA GLY A 91 2.86 7.32 13.22
C GLY A 91 1.98 6.07 13.09
N TYR A 92 1.05 6.02 12.13
CA TYR A 92 0.28 4.80 11.85
C TYR A 92 1.15 3.75 11.15
N ALA A 93 0.95 2.48 11.48
CA ALA A 93 1.70 1.39 10.89
C ALA A 93 1.47 1.24 9.38
N GLY A 94 2.56 1.01 8.63
CA GLY A 94 2.52 0.91 7.18
C GLY A 94 2.22 2.24 6.47
N LEU A 95 2.13 2.21 5.14
CA LEU A 95 1.94 3.40 4.29
C LEU A 95 0.63 3.31 3.50
N GLU A 96 -0.04 4.45 3.35
CA GLU A 96 -1.22 4.63 2.48
C GLU A 96 -0.96 5.78 1.51
N ASP A 97 -1.22 5.55 0.22
CA ASP A 97 -1.15 6.57 -0.83
C ASP A 97 -2.19 6.22 -1.92
N GLY A 98 -1.77 5.73 -3.09
CA GLY A 98 -2.68 5.31 -4.16
C GLY A 98 -3.31 3.94 -3.92
N VAL A 99 -4.63 3.82 -4.10
CA VAL A 99 -5.37 2.55 -4.03
C VAL A 99 -6.15 2.33 -5.32
N ASP A 100 -5.83 1.27 -6.05
CA ASP A 100 -6.60 0.82 -7.22
C ASP A 100 -7.40 -0.44 -6.89
N TYR A 101 -8.73 -0.31 -6.97
CA TYR A 101 -9.67 -1.41 -6.72
C TYR A 101 -10.13 -2.11 -8.01
N HIS A 102 -9.65 -1.67 -9.18
CA HIS A 102 -9.96 -2.24 -10.49
C HIS A 102 -11.45 -2.19 -10.89
N TRP A 103 -12.27 -1.32 -10.27
CA TRP A 103 -13.71 -1.17 -10.59
C TRP A 103 -13.99 -0.55 -11.96
N GLY A 104 -13.00 0.14 -12.55
CA GLY A 104 -13.19 0.85 -13.81
C GLY A 104 -13.65 -0.05 -14.96
N GLU A 105 -13.02 -1.22 -15.09
CA GLU A 105 -13.39 -2.20 -16.13
C GLU A 105 -14.77 -2.81 -15.88
N LEU A 106 -15.16 -3.02 -14.62
CA LEU A 106 -16.50 -3.48 -14.27
C LEU A 106 -17.57 -2.44 -14.63
N PHE A 107 -17.33 -1.17 -14.34
CA PHE A 107 -18.28 -0.11 -14.68
C PHE A 107 -18.44 0.02 -16.20
N LYS A 108 -17.34 -0.06 -16.96
CA LYS A 108 -17.38 -0.07 -18.43
C LYS A 108 -18.20 -1.25 -18.95
N ALA A 109 -17.98 -2.46 -18.42
CA ALA A 109 -18.73 -3.65 -18.81
C ALA A 109 -20.22 -3.52 -18.49
N ALA A 110 -20.58 -2.99 -17.30
CA ALA A 110 -21.96 -2.76 -16.90
C ALA A 110 -22.67 -1.71 -17.77
N ALA A 111 -21.97 -0.62 -18.12
CA ALA A 111 -22.49 0.41 -19.01
C ALA A 111 -22.76 -0.14 -20.42
N LEU A 112 -21.82 -0.91 -20.99
CA LEU A 112 -22.01 -1.58 -22.29
C LEU A 112 -23.20 -2.54 -22.26
N SER A 113 -23.32 -3.35 -21.21
CA SER A 113 -24.45 -4.27 -21.02
C SER A 113 -25.79 -3.54 -20.96
N THR A 114 -25.84 -2.39 -20.27
CA THR A 114 -27.05 -1.56 -20.18
C THR A 114 -27.46 -1.02 -21.55
N LEU A 115 -26.50 -0.50 -22.34
CA LEU A 115 -26.76 0.01 -23.69
C LEU A 115 -27.25 -1.08 -24.64
N LEU A 116 -26.62 -2.27 -24.62
CA LEU A 116 -27.05 -3.42 -25.42
C LEU A 116 -28.48 -3.86 -25.04
N SER A 117 -28.81 -3.85 -23.75
CA SER A 117 -30.14 -4.23 -23.27
C SER A 117 -31.21 -3.26 -23.76
N ILE A 118 -30.96 -1.95 -23.73
CA ILE A 118 -31.88 -0.93 -24.26
C ILE A 118 -32.06 -1.09 -25.78
N GLY A 119 -30.97 -1.35 -26.51
CA GLY A 119 -31.00 -1.58 -27.95
C GLY A 119 -31.80 -2.83 -28.34
N ALA A 120 -31.58 -3.94 -27.64
CA ALA A 120 -32.32 -5.18 -27.85
C ALA A 120 -33.83 -5.04 -27.58
N ASN A 121 -34.20 -4.28 -26.54
CA ASN A 121 -35.61 -4.06 -26.19
C ASN A 121 -36.35 -3.14 -27.19
N THR A 122 -35.64 -2.30 -27.94
CA THR A 122 -36.25 -1.34 -28.89
C THR A 122 -36.52 -1.94 -30.27
N GLY A 123 -35.98 -3.13 -30.58
CA GLY A 123 -36.17 -3.83 -31.86
C GLY A 123 -37.24 -4.94 -31.87
N SER A 124 -37.92 -5.18 -30.75
CA SER A 124 -38.95 -6.24 -30.65
C SER A 124 -40.36 -5.64 -30.78
N SER A 125 -40.93 -5.73 -31.98
CA SER A 125 -42.32 -5.38 -32.24
C SER A 125 -43.17 -6.64 -32.46
N SER A 126 -44.21 -6.77 -31.62
CA SER A 126 -45.49 -7.48 -31.84
C SER A 126 -45.49 -9.01 -31.92
N ASP A 127 -45.52 -9.71 -30.77
CA ASP A 127 -46.61 -10.62 -30.31
C ASP A 127 -46.22 -11.40 -29.03
N GLU A 128 -45.85 -10.73 -27.93
CA GLU A 128 -45.42 -11.42 -26.69
C GLU A 128 -45.88 -10.64 -25.46
N SER A 129 -46.93 -11.08 -24.78
CA SER A 129 -47.26 -10.64 -23.41
C SER A 129 -46.80 -11.65 -22.36
N ASP A 130 -46.96 -12.94 -22.67
CA ASP A 130 -46.64 -14.03 -21.73
C ASP A 130 -45.17 -14.46 -21.82
N LEU A 131 -44.61 -14.51 -23.03
CA LEU A 131 -43.17 -14.76 -23.24
C LEU A 131 -42.34 -13.57 -22.73
N LEU A 132 -42.82 -12.34 -22.88
CA LEU A 132 -42.15 -11.14 -22.38
C LEU A 132 -42.15 -11.05 -20.85
N SER A 133 -43.21 -11.54 -20.19
CA SER A 133 -43.25 -11.63 -18.72
C SER A 133 -42.33 -12.73 -18.22
N ALA A 134 -42.31 -13.91 -18.85
CA ALA A 134 -41.39 -15.00 -18.50
C ALA A 134 -39.91 -14.66 -18.79
N ILE A 135 -39.63 -13.94 -19.88
CA ILE A 135 -38.29 -13.40 -20.20
C ILE A 135 -37.92 -12.31 -19.20
N ARG A 136 -38.84 -11.42 -18.80
CA ARG A 136 -38.58 -10.41 -17.76
C ARG A 136 -38.27 -11.06 -16.41
N ASP A 137 -39.06 -12.04 -15.98
CA ASP A 137 -38.89 -12.72 -14.69
C ASP A 137 -37.60 -13.54 -14.67
N GLY A 138 -37.32 -14.31 -15.73
CA GLY A 138 -36.08 -15.07 -15.90
C GLY A 138 -34.83 -14.20 -16.07
N ALA A 139 -34.95 -13.04 -16.73
CA ALA A 139 -33.86 -12.06 -16.82
C ALA A 139 -33.62 -11.35 -15.48
N SER A 140 -34.67 -10.98 -14.73
CA SER A 140 -34.51 -10.34 -13.42
C SER A 140 -33.84 -11.25 -12.39
N ASP A 141 -34.20 -12.54 -12.37
CA ASP A 141 -33.59 -13.52 -11.46
C ASP A 141 -32.15 -13.87 -11.87
N SER A 142 -31.89 -14.02 -13.17
CA SER A 142 -30.55 -14.33 -13.70
C SER A 142 -29.56 -13.17 -13.59
N ILE A 143 -30.00 -11.93 -13.85
CA ILE A 143 -29.17 -10.72 -13.68
C ILE A 143 -28.86 -10.51 -12.20
N GLY A 144 -29.83 -10.72 -11.30
CA GLY A 144 -29.63 -10.62 -9.86
C GLY A 144 -28.67 -11.67 -9.28
N GLN A 145 -28.64 -12.88 -9.83
CA GLN A 145 -27.71 -13.93 -9.42
C GLN A 145 -26.30 -13.74 -10.01
N THR A 146 -26.22 -13.43 -11.31
CA THR A 146 -24.95 -13.23 -12.03
C THR A 146 -24.22 -11.99 -11.50
N GLY A 147 -24.94 -10.89 -11.26
CA GLY A 147 -24.36 -9.67 -10.67
C GLY A 147 -23.75 -9.91 -9.29
N ARG A 148 -24.43 -10.67 -8.43
CA ARG A 148 -23.89 -11.06 -7.11
C ARG A 148 -22.62 -11.89 -7.22
N GLN A 149 -22.58 -12.86 -8.14
CA GLN A 149 -21.39 -13.68 -8.36
C GLN A 149 -20.20 -12.87 -8.89
N ILE A 150 -20.43 -11.93 -9.80
CA ILE A 150 -19.39 -11.03 -10.33
C ILE A 150 -18.83 -10.14 -9.23
N VAL A 151 -19.71 -9.49 -8.45
CA VAL A 151 -19.30 -8.69 -7.30
C VAL A 151 -18.47 -9.56 -6.34
N GLN A 152 -18.95 -10.75 -6.00
CA GLN A 152 -18.24 -11.63 -5.09
C GLN A 152 -16.87 -12.09 -5.61
N ARG A 153 -16.73 -12.34 -6.92
CA ARG A 153 -15.42 -12.59 -7.56
C ARG A 153 -14.52 -11.36 -7.51
N GLN A 154 -15.06 -10.17 -7.75
CA GLN A 154 -14.30 -8.92 -7.68
C GLN A 154 -13.82 -8.63 -6.26
N LEU A 155 -14.65 -8.87 -5.24
CA LEU A 155 -14.25 -8.73 -3.83
C LEU A 155 -13.09 -9.67 -3.47
N ASN A 156 -12.88 -10.75 -4.24
CA ASN A 156 -11.73 -11.65 -4.06
C ASN A 156 -10.45 -11.18 -4.78
N ILE A 157 -10.52 -10.12 -5.59
CA ILE A 157 -9.34 -9.50 -6.22
C ILE A 157 -8.77 -8.47 -5.25
N ALA A 158 -7.53 -8.69 -4.80
CA ALA A 158 -6.83 -7.74 -3.94
C ALA A 158 -6.64 -6.39 -4.67
N PRO A 159 -6.84 -5.25 -3.98
CA PRO A 159 -6.51 -3.95 -4.56
C PRO A 159 -5.00 -3.79 -4.73
N THR A 160 -4.59 -3.01 -5.72
CA THR A 160 -3.18 -2.62 -5.90
C THR A 160 -2.93 -1.32 -5.14
N LEU A 161 -2.09 -1.40 -4.11
CA LEU A 161 -1.61 -0.25 -3.34
C LEU A 161 -0.30 0.25 -3.95
N THR A 162 -0.24 1.54 -4.22
CA THR A 162 0.94 2.20 -4.80
C THR A 162 1.41 3.32 -3.89
N ILE A 163 2.67 3.24 -3.44
CA ILE A 163 3.33 4.34 -2.72
C ILE A 163 4.37 4.97 -3.64
N ARG A 164 4.26 6.27 -3.88
CA ARG A 164 5.17 6.97 -4.78
C ARG A 164 6.59 7.10 -4.21
N PRO A 165 7.64 7.16 -5.06
CA PRO A 165 8.95 7.64 -4.65
C PRO A 165 8.86 9.02 -3.98
N GLY A 166 9.71 9.27 -2.99
CA GLY A 166 9.72 10.50 -2.19
C GLY A 166 8.71 10.52 -1.04
N PHE A 167 7.86 9.49 -0.88
CA PHE A 167 6.86 9.46 0.18
C PHE A 167 7.52 9.42 1.57
N PRO A 168 7.08 10.27 2.52
CA PRO A 168 7.65 10.33 3.86
C PRO A 168 7.32 9.07 4.67
N VAL A 169 8.31 8.56 5.40
CA VAL A 169 8.20 7.36 6.23
C VAL A 169 8.94 7.58 7.55
N ARG A 170 8.43 6.94 8.60
CA ARG A 170 9.04 6.92 9.93
C ARG A 170 9.48 5.50 10.24
N VAL A 171 10.71 5.33 10.71
CA VAL A 171 11.14 4.07 11.32
C VAL A 171 10.93 4.21 12.82
N ILE A 172 10.12 3.33 13.39
CA ILE A 172 9.94 3.29 14.84
C ILE A 172 10.94 2.29 15.42
N VAL A 173 11.81 2.78 16.30
CA VAL A 173 12.82 1.95 16.96
C VAL A 173 12.14 1.13 18.04
N ILE A 174 12.11 -0.19 17.92
CA ILE A 174 11.42 -1.10 18.87
C ILE A 174 12.33 -1.61 19.98
N ARG A 175 13.64 -1.40 19.87
CA ARG A 175 14.63 -1.77 20.88
C ARG A 175 15.78 -0.78 20.88
N ASP A 176 16.48 -0.66 21.99
CA ASP A 176 17.63 0.23 22.09
C ASP A 176 18.71 -0.11 21.05
N LEU A 177 19.09 0.88 20.25
CA LEU A 177 20.18 0.80 19.31
C LEU A 177 21.41 1.50 19.89
N VAL A 178 22.44 0.70 20.16
CA VAL A 178 23.74 1.23 20.58
C VAL A 178 24.51 1.66 19.34
N LEU A 179 24.68 2.97 19.22
CA LEU A 179 25.34 3.64 18.11
C LEU A 179 26.48 4.47 18.68
N GLU A 180 27.64 4.41 18.04
CA GLU A 180 28.73 5.34 18.34
C GLU A 180 28.39 6.74 17.80
N PRO A 181 28.93 7.80 18.41
CA PRO A 181 28.81 9.15 17.86
C PRO A 181 29.30 9.20 16.42
N TYR A 182 28.48 9.78 15.54
CA TYR A 182 28.87 9.98 14.15
C TYR A 182 30.01 10.99 14.06
N GLY A 183 31.09 10.63 13.38
CA GLY A 183 32.29 11.47 13.25
C GLY A 183 33.29 11.35 14.40
N ALA A 184 33.03 10.49 15.40
CA ALA A 184 34.08 10.09 16.32
C ALA A 184 35.14 9.27 15.56
N THR A 185 36.39 9.73 15.60
CA THR A 185 37.55 8.95 15.16
C THR A 185 37.71 7.76 16.13
N PRO A 186 37.93 6.53 15.63
CA PRO A 186 38.18 5.38 16.50
C PRO A 186 39.42 5.54 17.37
#